data_AF-A0A200PWF9-F1
#
_entry.id   AF-A0A200PWF9-F1
#
_cell.length_a   1.000
_cell.length_b   1.000
_cell.length_c   1.000
_cell.angle_alpha   90.00
_cell.angle_beta   90.00
_cell.angle_gamma   90.00
#
_symmetry.space_group_name_H-M   'P 1'
#
loop_
_entity.id
_entity.type
_entity.pdbx_description
1 polymer ?
#
loop_
_entity_poly.entity_id
_entity_poly.type
_entity_poly.pdbx_seq_one_letter_code
_entity_poly.pdbx_strand_id
1 'polypeptide(L)'
;MEGKTEAVGGGGGGGGGGGGSGINGIIETWLKKHNLLYIGATRHPFILSIRDGTVDPSSFKRWLGQDYIFVRNFVPFVASVLQKASKVSDDGGDMEVILGGMVSLSDELAWFKKEASKWDVVLTSIAPQKANQDYCRFLESLMSSEVEYAVAITAFWAIEAVYQKSFSLCLKDGSNVPTELIDTCQRWGNEGFGEYCRTLQGIANRCLEKAPDNVLSKAETTFLSVLEYEVEFWNMSQGRF
;
A
#
# COMPACT_ATOMS: atom_id res chain seq x y z
N MET A 1 27.61 10.34 -41.80
CA MET A 1 26.78 9.91 -42.94
C MET A 1 26.51 8.44 -42.75
N GLU A 2 25.29 8.18 -42.31
CA GLU A 2 24.85 6.95 -41.63
C GLU A 2 24.64 5.79 -42.59
N GLY A 3 24.92 4.59 -42.07
CA GLY A 3 24.64 3.32 -42.70
C GLY A 3 23.16 2.98 -42.63
N LYS A 4 22.66 2.42 -43.74
CA LYS A 4 21.37 1.77 -43.88
C LYS A 4 21.26 0.53 -42.99
N THR A 5 20.09 0.26 -42.43
CA THR A 5 19.45 -1.07 -42.56
C THR A 5 17.93 -0.90 -42.50
N GLU A 6 17.26 -1.38 -43.55
CA GLU A 6 15.82 -1.43 -43.75
C GLU A 6 15.21 -2.58 -42.94
N ALA A 7 14.03 -2.37 -42.34
CA ALA A 7 13.18 -3.44 -41.84
C ALA A 7 11.96 -3.59 -42.76
N VAL A 8 11.86 -4.75 -43.40
CA VAL A 8 10.72 -5.19 -44.22
C VAL A 8 9.68 -5.82 -43.29
N GLY A 9 8.42 -5.41 -43.47
CA GLY A 9 7.26 -5.96 -42.77
C GLY A 9 6.73 -7.25 -43.38
N GLY A 10 5.92 -7.96 -42.60
CA GLY A 10 5.10 -9.08 -43.05
C GLY A 10 4.13 -9.49 -41.94
N GLY A 11 2.85 -9.13 -42.10
CA GLY A 11 1.77 -9.48 -41.16
C GLY A 11 1.13 -10.83 -41.45
N GLY A 12 0.24 -11.25 -40.54
CA GLY A 12 -0.74 -12.31 -40.80
C GLY A 12 -1.20 -13.11 -39.57
N GLY A 13 -2.23 -12.61 -38.88
CA GLY A 13 -3.49 -13.30 -38.58
C GLY A 13 -3.56 -14.61 -37.76
N GLY A 14 -4.44 -14.59 -36.74
CA GLY A 14 -5.06 -15.76 -36.08
C GLY A 14 -4.71 -15.80 -34.59
N GLY A 15 -5.59 -15.51 -33.63
CA GLY A 15 -6.96 -15.98 -33.49
C GLY A 15 -6.98 -17.17 -32.51
N GLY A 16 -7.23 -16.91 -31.23
CA GLY A 16 -7.30 -17.96 -30.22
C GLY A 16 -7.56 -17.38 -28.83
N GLY A 17 -8.84 -17.30 -28.45
CA GLY A 17 -9.27 -16.87 -27.13
C GLY A 17 -8.80 -17.83 -26.04
N GLY A 18 -8.28 -17.25 -24.95
CA GLY A 18 -8.20 -17.88 -23.64
C GLY A 18 -9.02 -17.04 -22.69
N GLY A 19 -10.28 -17.45 -22.46
CA GLY A 19 -11.21 -16.73 -21.61
C GLY A 19 -10.64 -16.56 -20.20
N GLY A 20 -10.78 -15.34 -19.67
CA GLY A 20 -10.65 -15.07 -18.25
C GLY A 20 -11.67 -15.92 -17.49
N SER A 21 -11.24 -17.08 -17.00
CA SER A 21 -11.98 -17.85 -16.01
C SER A 21 -11.79 -17.14 -14.68
N GLY A 22 -12.83 -16.43 -14.25
CA GLY A 22 -12.92 -15.75 -12.96
C GLY A 22 -12.85 -16.74 -11.80
N ILE A 23 -11.64 -17.18 -11.46
CA ILE A 23 -11.32 -17.59 -10.11
C ILE A 23 -11.07 -16.29 -9.36
N ASN A 24 -12.04 -15.83 -8.56
CA ASN A 24 -11.75 -14.79 -7.59
C ASN A 24 -10.69 -15.39 -6.64
N GLY A 25 -9.53 -14.76 -6.53
CA GLY A 25 -8.51 -15.18 -5.57
C GLY A 25 -9.01 -15.11 -4.12
N ILE A 26 -8.21 -15.66 -3.22
CA ILE A 26 -8.52 -15.69 -1.78
C ILE A 26 -8.72 -14.26 -1.25
N ILE A 27 -7.86 -13.34 -1.65
CA ILE A 27 -7.93 -11.93 -1.27
C ILE A 27 -9.23 -11.27 -1.77
N GLU A 28 -9.62 -11.51 -3.03
CA GLU A 28 -10.87 -11.00 -3.58
C GLU A 28 -12.09 -11.49 -2.80
N THR A 29 -12.04 -12.72 -2.30
CA THR A 29 -13.07 -13.28 -1.42
C THR A 29 -13.10 -12.57 -0.08
N TRP A 30 -11.95 -12.30 0.54
CA TRP A 30 -11.87 -11.53 1.79
C TRP A 30 -12.34 -10.09 1.64
N LEU A 31 -11.98 -9.42 0.54
CA LEU A 31 -12.44 -8.06 0.25
C LEU A 31 -13.98 -7.99 0.14
N LYS A 32 -14.61 -9.00 -0.46
CA LYS A 32 -16.07 -9.10 -0.52
C LYS A 32 -16.68 -9.42 0.85
N LYS A 33 -16.10 -10.37 1.59
CA LYS A 33 -16.55 -10.81 2.91
C LYS A 33 -16.49 -9.67 3.95
N HIS A 34 -15.43 -8.87 3.92
CA HIS A 34 -15.13 -7.83 4.90
C HIS A 34 -15.28 -6.42 4.33
N ASN A 35 -16.14 -6.27 3.33
CA ASN A 35 -16.27 -5.05 2.53
C ASN A 35 -16.56 -3.79 3.36
N LEU A 36 -17.35 -3.90 4.44
CA LEU A 36 -17.65 -2.74 5.30
C LEU A 36 -16.40 -2.16 5.96
N LEU A 37 -15.54 -3.03 6.52
CA LEU A 37 -14.30 -2.62 7.14
C LEU A 37 -13.30 -2.11 6.09
N TYR A 38 -13.21 -2.77 4.94
CA TYR A 38 -12.38 -2.32 3.82
C TYR A 38 -12.81 -0.94 3.30
N ILE A 39 -14.11 -0.68 3.20
CA ILE A 39 -14.65 0.65 2.87
C ILE A 39 -14.27 1.67 3.95
N GLY A 40 -14.36 1.31 5.23
CA GLY A 40 -13.94 2.16 6.34
C GLY A 40 -12.47 2.58 6.22
N ALA A 41 -11.58 1.63 5.92
CA ALA A 41 -10.15 1.87 5.76
C ALA A 41 -9.79 2.67 4.50
N THR A 42 -10.55 2.54 3.41
CA THR A 42 -10.19 3.12 2.09
C THR A 42 -11.00 4.34 1.68
N ARG A 43 -12.12 4.60 2.34
CA ARG A 43 -13.02 5.75 2.08
C ARG A 43 -13.25 6.54 3.36
N HIS A 44 -12.25 6.58 4.23
CA HIS A 44 -12.35 7.25 5.51
C HIS A 44 -12.69 8.73 5.35
N PRO A 45 -13.47 9.36 6.25
CA PRO A 45 -13.80 10.78 6.14
C PRO A 45 -12.59 11.71 6.05
N PHE A 46 -11.40 11.31 6.55
CA PHE A 46 -10.16 12.06 6.36
C PHE A 46 -9.77 12.13 4.87
N ILE A 47 -9.73 10.98 4.19
CA ILE A 47 -9.43 10.87 2.76
C ILE A 47 -10.49 11.62 1.92
N LEU A 48 -11.77 11.45 2.26
CA LEU A 48 -12.84 12.16 1.56
C LEU A 48 -12.73 13.68 1.75
N SER A 49 -12.31 14.16 2.92
CA SER A 49 -12.08 15.59 3.11
C SER A 49 -10.95 16.14 2.23
N ILE A 50 -9.90 15.35 1.96
CA ILE A 50 -8.84 15.72 1.01
C ILE A 50 -9.41 15.79 -0.41
N ARG A 51 -10.14 14.74 -0.82
CA ARG A 51 -10.79 14.67 -2.13
C ARG A 51 -11.72 15.85 -2.37
N ASP A 52 -12.50 16.22 -1.38
CA ASP A 52 -13.56 17.23 -1.49
C ASP A 52 -13.03 18.66 -1.25
N GLY A 53 -11.74 18.83 -0.93
CA GLY A 53 -11.13 20.14 -0.68
C GLY A 53 -11.53 20.79 0.64
N THR A 54 -12.01 19.99 1.60
CA THR A 54 -12.52 20.44 2.90
C THR A 54 -11.62 20.06 4.07
N VAL A 55 -10.50 19.38 3.80
CA VAL A 55 -9.53 18.97 4.83
C VAL A 55 -9.00 20.18 5.60
N ASP A 56 -9.03 20.09 6.93
CA ASP A 56 -8.38 21.07 7.80
C ASP A 56 -6.85 20.93 7.67
N PRO A 57 -6.09 22.01 7.37
CA PRO A 57 -4.64 22.00 7.38
C PRO A 57 -4.03 21.39 8.64
N SER A 58 -4.65 21.54 9.81
CA SER A 58 -4.18 20.94 11.06
C SER A 58 -4.25 19.40 11.04
N SER A 59 -5.27 18.86 10.39
CA SER A 59 -5.45 17.41 10.20
C SER A 59 -4.43 16.86 9.21
N PHE A 60 -4.18 17.59 8.12
CA PHE A 60 -3.13 17.21 7.16
C PHE A 60 -1.74 17.22 7.81
N LYS A 61 -1.37 18.28 8.54
CA LYS A 61 -0.09 18.36 9.25
C LYS A 61 0.09 17.24 10.28
N ARG A 62 -1.00 16.87 10.97
CA ARG A 62 -1.00 15.76 11.92
C ARG A 62 -0.75 14.43 11.22
N TRP A 63 -1.48 14.13 10.15
CA TRP A 63 -1.24 12.95 9.32
C TRP A 63 0.21 12.93 8.82
N LEU A 64 0.71 14.02 8.24
CA LEU A 64 2.06 14.12 7.69
C LEU A 64 3.14 13.78 8.72
N GLY A 65 3.02 14.29 9.94
CA GLY A 65 3.97 14.02 11.02
C GLY A 65 3.88 12.58 11.55
N GLN A 66 2.67 12.03 11.69
CA GLN A 66 2.47 10.66 12.17
C GLN A 66 2.89 9.62 11.12
N ASP A 67 2.56 9.86 9.87
CA ASP A 67 2.84 8.95 8.76
C ASP A 67 4.34 8.89 8.45
N TYR A 68 5.07 10.00 8.65
CA TYR A 68 6.53 9.95 8.65
C TYR A 68 7.10 8.98 9.70
N ILE A 69 6.52 8.91 10.90
CA ILE A 69 6.94 7.95 11.93
C ILE A 69 6.58 6.52 11.51
N PHE A 70 5.36 6.33 10.96
CA PHE A 70 4.91 5.04 10.48
C PHE A 70 5.84 4.49 9.37
N VAL A 71 6.12 5.27 8.33
CA VAL A 71 7.00 4.87 7.22
C VAL A 71 8.39 4.47 7.70
N ARG A 72 8.93 5.13 8.73
CA ARG A 72 10.21 4.73 9.33
C ARG A 72 10.19 3.35 10.01
N ASN A 73 9.03 2.94 10.54
CA ASN A 73 8.81 1.60 11.09
C ASN A 73 8.37 0.58 10.02
N PHE A 74 7.78 1.06 8.93
CA PHE A 74 7.42 0.26 7.78
C PHE A 74 8.65 -0.23 7.01
N VAL A 75 9.69 0.60 6.87
CA VAL A 75 10.96 0.21 6.22
C VAL A 75 11.57 -1.10 6.77
N PRO A 76 11.81 -1.27 8.08
CA PRO A 76 12.35 -2.52 8.61
C PRO A 76 11.36 -3.69 8.49
N PHE A 77 10.05 -3.43 8.52
CA PHE A 77 9.04 -4.46 8.23
C PHE A 77 9.18 -4.98 6.79
N VAL A 78 9.21 -4.10 5.79
CA VAL A 78 9.39 -4.50 4.37
C VAL A 78 10.73 -5.21 4.16
N ALA A 79 11.80 -4.76 4.84
CA ALA A 79 13.09 -5.46 4.81
C ALA A 79 12.99 -6.89 5.35
N SER A 80 12.19 -7.13 6.40
CA SER A 80 11.93 -8.47 6.92
C SER A 80 11.13 -9.33 5.94
N VAL A 81 10.18 -8.74 5.21
CA VAL A 81 9.41 -9.41 4.15
C VAL A 81 10.34 -9.82 3.01
N LEU A 82 11.26 -8.94 2.58
CA LEU A 82 12.29 -9.25 1.58
C LEU A 82 13.20 -10.40 2.05
N GLN A 83 13.57 -10.42 3.33
CA GLN A 83 14.37 -11.50 3.90
C GLN A 83 13.60 -12.84 3.94
N LYS A 84 12.28 -12.82 4.18
CA LYS A 84 11.43 -14.02 4.12
C LYS A 84 11.29 -14.51 2.67
N ALA A 85 11.08 -13.58 1.72
CA ALA A 85 10.98 -13.89 0.30
C ALA A 85 12.25 -14.59 -0.22
N SER A 86 13.44 -14.13 0.16
CA SER A 86 14.71 -14.73 -0.28
C SER A 86 14.95 -16.16 0.21
N LYS A 87 14.20 -16.62 1.22
CA LYS A 87 14.32 -17.97 1.79
C LYS A 87 13.21 -18.92 1.35
N VAL A 88 12.02 -18.38 1.08
CA VAL A 88 10.77 -19.16 0.96
C VAL A 88 10.10 -19.00 -0.40
N SER A 89 10.41 -17.94 -1.16
CA SER A 89 9.75 -17.72 -2.44
C SER A 89 10.15 -18.80 -3.46
N ASP A 90 9.14 -19.36 -4.12
CA ASP A 90 9.32 -20.27 -5.25
C ASP A 90 9.50 -19.51 -6.58
N ASP A 91 9.31 -18.18 -6.59
CA ASP A 91 9.47 -17.30 -7.74
C ASP A 91 10.57 -16.27 -7.46
N GLY A 92 11.60 -16.25 -8.30
CA GLY A 92 12.71 -15.30 -8.17
C GLY A 92 12.21 -13.85 -8.18
N GLY A 93 11.21 -13.55 -9.02
CA GLY A 93 10.69 -12.20 -9.27
C GLY A 93 10.08 -11.51 -8.05
N ASP A 94 9.69 -12.26 -7.02
CA ASP A 94 9.12 -11.70 -5.78
C ASP A 94 10.12 -10.79 -5.07
N MET A 95 11.40 -11.15 -5.11
CA MET A 95 12.44 -10.37 -4.47
C MET A 95 12.60 -9.01 -5.16
N GLU A 96 12.60 -8.96 -6.49
CA GLU A 96 12.70 -7.72 -7.25
C GLU A 96 11.50 -6.80 -7.00
N VAL A 97 10.29 -7.37 -6.90
CA VAL A 97 9.07 -6.60 -6.59
C VAL A 97 9.16 -5.98 -5.20
N ILE A 98 9.52 -6.76 -4.18
CA ILE A 98 9.64 -6.24 -2.80
C ILE A 98 10.79 -5.23 -2.69
N LEU A 99 11.92 -5.50 -3.35
CA LEU A 99 13.06 -4.58 -3.40
C LEU A 99 12.69 -3.25 -4.07
N GLY A 100 11.90 -3.26 -5.15
CA GLY A 100 11.39 -2.05 -5.80
C GLY A 100 10.53 -1.19 -4.86
N GLY A 101 9.74 -1.82 -4.00
CA GLY A 101 9.02 -1.13 -2.91
C GLY A 101 9.96 -0.42 -1.95
N MET A 102 11.02 -1.10 -1.48
CA MET A 102 12.01 -0.50 -0.58
C MET A 102 12.74 0.71 -1.19
N VAL A 103 13.07 0.66 -2.48
CA VAL A 103 13.65 1.82 -3.19
C VAL A 103 12.67 3.00 -3.15
N SER A 104 11.38 2.74 -3.40
CA SER A 104 10.32 3.76 -3.36
C SER A 104 10.16 4.37 -1.95
N LEU A 105 10.33 3.58 -0.89
CA LEU A 105 10.30 4.07 0.50
C LEU A 105 11.45 5.05 0.81
N SER A 106 12.62 4.89 0.17
CA SER A 106 13.72 5.86 0.31
C SER A 106 13.32 7.22 -0.25
N ASP A 107 12.73 7.24 -1.44
CA ASP A 107 12.22 8.46 -2.08
C ASP A 107 11.05 9.07 -1.28
N GLU A 108 10.28 8.22 -0.60
CA GLU A 108 9.18 8.64 0.26
C GLU A 108 9.64 9.33 1.53
N LEU A 109 10.65 8.80 2.22
CA LEU A 109 11.26 9.47 3.36
C LEU A 109 11.86 10.83 2.98
N ALA A 110 12.41 10.97 1.77
CA ALA A 110 12.88 12.26 1.26
C ALA A 110 11.72 13.22 0.98
N TRP A 111 10.63 12.72 0.38
CA TRP A 111 9.42 13.50 0.15
C TRP A 111 8.78 14.01 1.44
N PHE A 112 8.62 13.16 2.47
CA PHE A 112 8.07 13.58 3.77
C PHE A 112 8.87 14.72 4.41
N LYS A 113 10.21 14.70 4.32
CA LYS A 113 11.06 15.79 4.85
C LYS A 113 10.84 17.11 4.10
N LYS A 114 10.71 17.05 2.77
CA LYS A 114 10.42 18.20 1.92
C LYS A 114 9.04 18.76 2.22
N GLU A 115 8.03 17.90 2.29
CA GLU A 115 6.65 18.29 2.55
C GLU A 115 6.51 18.85 3.97
N ALA A 116 7.15 18.25 4.96
CA ALA A 116 7.15 18.77 6.33
C ALA A 116 7.76 20.19 6.40
N SER A 117 8.84 20.45 5.66
CA SER A 117 9.42 21.79 5.56
C SER A 117 8.45 22.79 4.92
N LYS A 118 7.74 22.40 3.86
CA LYS A 118 6.71 23.24 3.19
C LYS A 118 5.54 23.59 4.12
N TRP A 119 5.18 22.71 5.04
CA TRP A 119 4.04 22.86 5.94
C TRP A 119 4.43 23.30 7.36
N ASP A 120 5.68 23.71 7.60
CA ASP A 120 6.21 24.10 8.91
C ASP A 120 6.02 23.01 9.99
N VAL A 121 6.16 21.73 9.62
CA VAL A 121 6.08 20.58 10.53
C VAL A 121 7.49 20.15 10.95
N VAL A 122 7.78 20.25 12.24
CA VAL A 122 9.07 19.81 12.80
C VAL A 122 9.00 18.32 13.14
N LEU A 123 9.35 17.46 12.18
CA LEU A 123 9.24 16.00 12.29
C LEU A 123 9.91 15.40 13.54
N THR A 124 11.02 15.97 14.00
CA THR A 124 11.75 15.51 15.20
C THR A 124 11.04 15.79 16.52
N SER A 125 10.06 16.69 16.52
CA SER A 125 9.29 17.07 17.71
C SER A 125 7.95 16.33 17.84
N ILE A 126 7.55 15.57 16.81
CA ILE A 126 6.28 14.86 16.80
C ILE A 126 6.39 13.60 17.68
N ALA A 127 5.56 13.54 18.71
CA ALA A 127 5.37 12.31 19.49
C ALA A 127 4.39 11.38 18.76
N PRO A 128 4.68 10.07 18.64
CA PRO A 128 3.74 9.12 18.05
C PRO A 128 2.50 9.00 18.95
N GLN A 129 1.30 9.12 18.37
CA GLN A 129 0.08 8.90 19.14
C GLN A 129 -0.21 7.41 19.31
N LYS A 130 -1.18 7.09 20.17
CA LYS A 130 -1.53 5.72 20.53
C LYS A 130 -1.82 4.81 19.32
N ALA A 131 -2.65 5.27 18.37
CA ALA A 131 -2.95 4.50 17.15
C ALA A 131 -1.68 4.18 16.34
N ASN A 132 -0.77 5.15 16.19
CA ASN A 132 0.50 4.96 15.49
C ASN A 132 1.44 4.00 16.23
N GLN A 133 1.56 4.14 17.56
CA GLN A 133 2.36 3.22 18.37
C GLN A 133 1.83 1.78 18.28
N ASP A 134 0.51 1.61 18.32
CA ASP A 134 -0.13 0.30 18.25
C ASP A 134 0.09 -0.35 16.88
N TYR A 135 -0.03 0.43 15.81
CA TYR A 135 0.26 -0.04 14.45
C TYR A 135 1.75 -0.40 14.27
N CYS A 136 2.67 0.44 14.77
CA CYS A 136 4.11 0.13 14.70
C CYS A 136 4.46 -1.16 15.48
N ARG A 137 3.88 -1.37 16.66
CA ARG A 137 4.08 -2.63 17.41
C ARG A 137 3.50 -3.84 16.67
N PHE A 138 2.41 -3.65 15.95
CA PHE A 138 1.87 -4.71 15.09
C PHE A 138 2.86 -5.03 13.96
N LEU A 139 3.43 -4.04 13.27
CA LEU A 139 4.48 -4.27 12.26
C LEU A 139 5.68 -5.02 12.84
N GLU A 140 6.16 -4.61 14.02
CA GLU A 140 7.24 -5.30 14.74
C GLU A 140 6.91 -6.77 15.02
N SER A 141 5.66 -7.06 15.42
CA SER A 141 5.23 -8.45 15.67
C SER A 141 5.28 -9.32 14.41
N LEU A 142 4.98 -8.75 13.24
CA LEU A 142 5.02 -9.44 11.95
C LEU A 142 6.44 -9.73 11.46
N MET A 143 7.45 -9.05 12.01
CA MET A 143 8.86 -9.28 11.67
C MET A 143 9.44 -10.53 12.31
N SER A 144 8.75 -11.14 13.28
CA SER A 144 9.20 -12.39 13.93
C SER A 144 9.49 -13.49 12.91
N SER A 145 10.54 -14.28 13.13
CA SER A 145 10.86 -15.44 12.29
C SER A 145 9.79 -16.52 12.32
N GLU A 146 8.92 -16.52 13.34
CA GLU A 146 7.81 -17.45 13.50
C GLU A 146 6.60 -17.10 12.62
N VAL A 147 6.55 -15.87 12.09
CA VAL A 147 5.49 -15.43 11.18
C VAL A 147 5.75 -15.96 9.78
N GLU A 148 4.77 -16.67 9.23
CA GLU A 148 4.84 -17.26 7.91
C GLU A 148 4.89 -16.19 6.81
N TYR A 149 5.64 -16.45 5.73
CA TYR A 149 5.80 -15.49 4.63
C TYR A 149 4.45 -15.06 4.04
N ALA A 150 3.51 -16.00 3.85
CA ALA A 150 2.16 -15.72 3.35
C ALA A 150 1.39 -14.70 4.21
N VAL A 151 1.58 -14.71 5.53
CA VAL A 151 0.95 -13.75 6.45
C VAL A 151 1.60 -12.37 6.29
N ALA A 152 2.94 -12.31 6.27
CA ALA A 152 3.68 -11.07 6.18
C ALA A 152 3.46 -10.36 4.82
N ILE A 153 3.48 -11.09 3.70
CA ILE A 153 3.22 -10.51 2.37
C ILE A 153 1.76 -10.06 2.21
N THR A 154 0.81 -10.74 2.86
CA THR A 154 -0.59 -10.31 2.92
C THR A 154 -0.72 -8.98 3.65
N ALA A 155 -0.06 -8.82 4.80
CA ALA A 155 -0.04 -7.55 5.52
C ALA A 155 0.60 -6.44 4.67
N PHE A 156 1.74 -6.72 4.04
CA PHE A 156 2.43 -5.76 3.18
C PHE A 156 1.54 -5.28 2.03
N TRP A 157 0.94 -6.22 1.28
CA TRP A 157 -0.01 -5.89 0.23
C TRP A 157 -1.18 -5.04 0.77
N ALA A 158 -1.77 -5.42 1.90
CA ALA A 158 -2.96 -4.75 2.42
C ALA A 158 -2.69 -3.28 2.78
N ILE A 159 -1.53 -2.99 3.39
CA ILE A 159 -1.09 -1.63 3.76
C ILE A 159 -0.99 -0.77 2.50
N GLU A 160 -0.22 -1.23 1.50
CA GLU A 160 -0.01 -0.52 0.24
C GLU A 160 -1.34 -0.32 -0.51
N ALA A 161 -2.17 -1.36 -0.58
CA ALA A 161 -3.46 -1.33 -1.27
C ALA A 161 -4.47 -0.38 -0.61
N VAL A 162 -4.45 -0.21 0.72
CA VAL A 162 -5.32 0.77 1.39
C VAL A 162 -4.92 2.19 1.01
N TYR A 163 -3.63 2.51 1.02
CA TYR A 163 -3.14 3.82 0.59
C TYR A 163 -3.45 4.09 -0.88
N GLN A 164 -3.19 3.11 -1.76
CA GLN A 164 -3.50 3.21 -3.18
C GLN A 164 -4.98 3.48 -3.41
N LYS A 165 -5.83 2.68 -2.76
CA LYS A 165 -7.28 2.80 -2.93
C LYS A 165 -7.79 4.14 -2.41
N SER A 166 -7.25 4.62 -1.29
CA SER A 166 -7.62 5.89 -0.67
C SER A 166 -7.26 7.07 -1.57
N PHE A 167 -6.00 7.20 -1.96
CA PHE A 167 -5.54 8.35 -2.72
C PHE A 167 -5.96 8.32 -4.19
N SER A 168 -6.23 7.15 -4.78
CA SER A 168 -6.82 7.08 -6.13
C SER A 168 -8.21 7.73 -6.18
N LEU A 169 -8.95 7.82 -5.07
CA LEU A 169 -10.23 8.54 -5.02
C LEU A 169 -10.05 10.04 -5.24
N CYS A 170 -8.93 10.60 -4.79
CA CYS A 170 -8.59 12.01 -4.94
C CYS A 170 -8.25 12.39 -6.38
N LEU A 171 -7.92 11.42 -7.23
CA LEU A 171 -7.57 11.63 -8.64
C LEU A 171 -8.71 11.33 -9.62
N LYS A 172 -9.88 10.91 -9.12
CA LYS A 172 -11.05 10.66 -9.97
C LYS A 172 -11.72 11.95 -10.40
N ASP A 173 -12.43 11.88 -11.52
CA ASP A 173 -13.32 12.95 -11.98
C ASP A 173 -14.28 13.41 -10.86
N GLY A 174 -14.45 14.73 -10.78
CA GLY A 174 -15.26 15.39 -9.75
C GLY A 174 -14.59 15.54 -8.38
N SER A 175 -13.27 15.33 -8.29
CA SER A 175 -12.50 15.65 -7.07
C SER A 175 -12.11 17.13 -7.06
N ASN A 176 -12.11 17.75 -5.89
CA ASN A 176 -11.79 19.16 -5.64
C ASN A 176 -10.54 19.28 -4.75
N VAL A 177 -9.52 18.47 -5.03
CA VAL A 177 -8.28 18.45 -4.23
C VAL A 177 -7.60 19.82 -4.28
N PRO A 178 -7.20 20.40 -3.12
CA PRO A 178 -6.45 21.65 -3.09
C PRO A 178 -5.13 21.52 -3.86
N THR A 179 -4.73 22.56 -4.60
CA THR A 179 -3.56 22.51 -5.48
C THR A 179 -2.30 22.07 -4.74
N GLU A 180 -2.14 22.51 -3.49
CA GLU A 180 -1.02 22.17 -2.62
C GLU A 180 -0.97 20.69 -2.19
N LEU A 181 -2.05 19.92 -2.37
CA LEU A 181 -2.17 18.50 -2.01
C LEU A 181 -2.19 17.56 -3.24
N ILE A 182 -2.17 18.10 -4.46
CA ILE A 182 -2.19 17.28 -5.69
C ILE A 182 -1.00 16.33 -5.72
N ASP A 183 0.22 16.82 -5.43
CA ASP A 183 1.43 15.99 -5.41
C ASP A 183 1.34 14.85 -4.40
N THR A 184 0.72 15.12 -3.25
CA THR A 184 0.46 14.10 -2.21
C THR A 184 -0.45 13.01 -2.78
N CYS A 185 -1.56 13.40 -3.41
CA CYS A 185 -2.51 12.46 -3.99
C CYS A 185 -1.90 11.67 -5.16
N GLN A 186 -1.05 12.30 -5.96
CA GLN A 186 -0.37 11.63 -7.07
C GLN A 186 0.61 10.57 -6.58
N ARG A 187 1.21 10.72 -5.39
CA ARG A 187 2.21 9.77 -4.87
C ARG A 187 1.66 8.34 -4.75
N TRP A 188 0.48 8.19 -4.14
CA TRP A 188 -0.15 6.88 -3.94
C TRP A 188 -1.39 6.67 -4.82
N GLY A 189 -1.94 7.71 -5.45
CA GLY A 189 -3.13 7.58 -6.29
C GLY A 189 -2.85 7.19 -7.75
N ASN A 190 -1.60 7.30 -8.21
CA ASN A 190 -1.25 7.07 -9.61
C ASN A 190 -1.35 5.60 -10.04
N GLU A 191 -1.43 5.38 -11.35
CA GLU A 191 -1.59 4.04 -11.93
C GLU A 191 -0.37 3.13 -11.73
N GLY A 192 0.84 3.70 -11.69
CA GLY A 192 2.08 2.94 -11.47
C GLY A 192 2.10 2.28 -10.08
N PHE A 193 1.70 3.02 -9.04
CA PHE A 193 1.53 2.45 -7.70
C PHE A 193 0.33 1.50 -7.62
N GLY A 194 -0.73 1.75 -8.42
CA GLY A 194 -1.81 0.79 -8.67
C GLY A 194 -1.33 -0.56 -9.18
N GLU A 195 -0.48 -0.57 -10.20
CA GLU A 195 0.11 -1.79 -10.77
C GLU A 195 1.03 -2.49 -9.78
N TYR A 196 1.82 -1.73 -9.01
CA TYR A 196 2.64 -2.27 -7.93
C TYR A 196 1.80 -3.04 -6.90
N CYS A 197 0.70 -2.45 -6.43
CA CYS A 197 -0.21 -3.08 -5.48
C CYS A 197 -0.86 -4.36 -6.06
N ARG A 198 -1.23 -4.36 -7.35
CA ARG A 198 -1.76 -5.56 -8.01
C ARG A 198 -0.72 -6.67 -8.13
N THR A 199 0.54 -6.31 -8.38
CA THR A 199 1.64 -7.27 -8.41
C THR A 199 1.84 -7.90 -7.02
N LEU A 200 1.88 -7.09 -5.95
CA LEU A 200 1.92 -7.59 -4.57
C LEU A 200 0.72 -8.49 -4.24
N GLN A 201 -0.48 -8.14 -4.72
CA GLN A 201 -1.67 -8.95 -4.55
C GLN A 201 -1.52 -10.33 -5.19
N GLY A 202 -0.94 -10.39 -6.39
CA GLY A 202 -0.66 -11.64 -7.10
C GLY A 202 0.30 -12.53 -6.33
N ILE A 203 1.37 -11.96 -5.76
CA ILE A 203 2.31 -12.68 -4.89
C ILE A 203 1.58 -13.25 -3.67
N ALA A 204 0.81 -12.41 -2.97
CA ALA A 204 0.08 -12.81 -1.78
C ALA A 204 -0.94 -13.92 -2.07
N ASN A 205 -1.77 -13.79 -3.13
CA ASN A 205 -2.72 -14.81 -3.54
C ASN A 205 -2.01 -16.16 -3.83
N ARG A 206 -0.90 -16.15 -4.58
CA ARG A 206 -0.13 -17.37 -4.85
C ARG A 206 0.42 -18.03 -3.58
N CYS A 207 0.87 -17.24 -2.61
CA CYS A 207 1.32 -17.75 -1.32
C CYS A 207 0.15 -18.35 -0.51
N LEU A 208 -1.00 -17.69 -0.53
CA LEU A 208 -2.20 -18.13 0.19
C LEU A 208 -2.78 -19.42 -0.40
N GLU A 209 -2.83 -19.57 -1.72
CA GLU A 209 -3.32 -20.77 -2.40
C GLU A 209 -2.56 -22.06 -2.00
N LYS A 210 -1.29 -21.93 -1.63
CA LYS A 210 -0.43 -23.03 -1.18
C LYS A 210 -0.42 -23.19 0.35
N ALA A 211 -0.99 -22.25 1.09
CA ALA A 211 -0.89 -22.21 2.54
C ALA A 211 -1.85 -23.21 3.19
N PRO A 212 -1.44 -23.87 4.31
CA PRO A 212 -2.36 -24.69 5.09
C PRO A 212 -3.41 -23.82 5.80
N ASP A 213 -4.56 -24.41 6.16
CA ASP A 213 -5.73 -23.71 6.72
C ASP A 213 -5.42 -22.84 7.95
N ASN A 214 -4.48 -23.28 8.80
CA ASN A 214 -4.07 -22.51 9.97
C ASN A 214 -3.35 -21.21 9.57
N VAL A 215 -2.55 -21.23 8.50
CA VAL A 215 -1.85 -20.05 7.96
C VAL A 215 -2.83 -19.14 7.21
N LEU A 216 -3.78 -19.72 6.45
CA LEU A 216 -4.87 -18.96 5.83
C LEU A 216 -5.68 -18.18 6.87
N SER A 217 -6.05 -18.83 7.98
CA SER A 217 -6.80 -18.19 9.07
C SER A 217 -6.00 -17.07 9.73
N LYS A 218 -4.70 -17.27 9.94
CA LYS A 218 -3.80 -16.21 10.44
C LYS A 218 -3.71 -15.03 9.47
N ALA A 219 -3.52 -15.29 8.18
CA ALA A 219 -3.41 -14.26 7.16
C ALA A 219 -4.70 -13.44 7.01
N GLU A 220 -5.88 -14.08 7.08
CA GLU A 220 -7.16 -13.37 7.08
C GLU A 220 -7.29 -12.48 8.33
N THR A 221 -6.90 -13.00 9.50
CA THR A 221 -6.90 -12.22 10.76
C THR A 221 -5.95 -11.02 10.67
N THR A 222 -4.74 -11.21 10.13
CA THR A 222 -3.76 -10.15 9.90
C THR A 222 -4.28 -9.11 8.92
N PHE A 223 -4.93 -9.53 7.84
CA PHE A 223 -5.59 -8.61 6.90
C PHE A 223 -6.65 -7.74 7.60
N LEU A 224 -7.50 -8.33 8.43
CA LEU A 224 -8.48 -7.59 9.23
C LEU A 224 -7.82 -6.59 10.18
N SER A 225 -6.77 -7.02 10.89
CA SER A 225 -6.01 -6.13 11.79
C SER A 225 -5.41 -4.94 11.04
N VAL A 226 -4.86 -5.14 9.84
CA VAL A 226 -4.38 -4.02 9.00
C VAL A 226 -5.52 -3.02 8.75
N LEU A 227 -6.70 -3.48 8.31
CA LEU A 227 -7.81 -2.56 8.04
C LEU A 227 -8.28 -1.80 9.30
N GLU A 228 -8.29 -2.46 10.46
CA GLU A 228 -8.61 -1.82 11.74
C GLU A 228 -7.57 -0.75 12.11
N TYR A 229 -6.29 -1.06 11.98
CA TYR A 229 -5.22 -0.09 12.24
C TYR A 229 -5.25 1.09 11.26
N GLU A 230 -5.55 0.87 9.99
CA GLU A 230 -5.74 1.93 9.01
C GLU A 230 -6.88 2.87 9.41
N VAL A 231 -8.04 2.34 9.81
CA VAL A 231 -9.17 3.15 10.31
C VAL A 231 -8.74 4.01 11.50
N GLU A 232 -8.07 3.42 12.49
CA GLU A 232 -7.61 4.15 13.67
C GLU A 232 -6.54 5.20 13.34
N PHE A 233 -5.69 4.91 12.36
CA PHE A 233 -4.70 5.86 11.86
C PHE A 233 -5.37 7.08 11.20
N TRP A 234 -6.43 6.86 10.42
CA TRP A 234 -7.20 7.95 9.83
C TRP A 234 -8.03 8.72 10.88
N ASN A 235 -8.56 8.05 11.90
CA ASN A 235 -9.27 8.67 13.02
C ASN A 235 -8.35 9.66 13.76
N MET A 236 -7.15 9.20 14.12
CA MET A 236 -6.11 10.04 14.72
C MET A 236 -5.85 11.29 13.86
N SER A 237 -5.80 11.14 12.54
CA SER A 237 -5.51 12.24 11.62
C SER A 237 -6.56 13.35 11.66
N GLN A 238 -7.84 13.01 11.89
CA GLN A 238 -8.92 14.00 12.05
C GLN A 238 -8.90 14.75 13.40
N GLY A 239 -8.16 14.28 14.39
CA GLY A 239 -8.14 14.87 15.73
C GLY A 239 -9.44 14.63 16.53
N ARG A 240 -10.21 13.59 16.19
CA ARG A 240 -11.33 13.12 17.02
C ARG A 240 -10.74 12.19 18.08
N PHE A 241 -10.87 12.57 19.35
CA PHE A 241 -10.52 11.77 20.53
C PHE A 241 -11.78 11.25 21.20
#